data_AF-A0AB35U2Q0-F1
#
_entry.id   AF-A0AB35U2Q0-F1
#
_cell.length_a   1.000
_cell.length_b   1.000
_cell.length_c   1.000
_cell.angle_alpha   90.00
_cell.angle_beta   90.00
_cell.angle_gamma   90.00
#
_symmetry.space_group_name_H-M   'P 1'
#
loop_
_entity.id
_entity.type
_entity.pdbx_description
1 polymer ?
#
loop_
_entity_poly.entity_id
_entity_poly.type
_entity_poly.pdbx_seq_one_letter_code
_entity_poly.pdbx_strand_id
1 'polypeptide(L)'
;MRDGFQKMNFDISLSDAQKEKTRELCTQLQKDPDVAYLIQHKGVPASLIQQYPWRIHDWCQGIAACHNCKGLDHCRQKKTGYYDDLMYDGILQKVVSPCRFMKEKLKQEEHLQYFLINDMPKQLRTVGFASIAADGEDGAYVSVLASCMEAFRGQTGVYLYGHMGTGKTYLAAAACNDAARRKQKCAFVYWPDCVQRMVTGIDSGEYRIELERLKFVPFLVIDDIGAEAVTQWNRDQILLPVLNARYEAHLPTWFTSNEDIASLRAHFAISSRGKEEAMKANRIIERIQAMCSVKALEGKDRRQMVDGTVYDARIKGEIGG
;
A
#
# COMPACT_ATOMS: atom_id res chain seq x y z
N MET A 1 18.41 -31.04 62.21
CA MET A 1 18.17 -31.15 60.74
C MET A 1 16.67 -30.92 60.52
N ARG A 2 16.18 -29.90 59.83
CA ARG A 2 16.73 -29.05 58.77
C ARG A 2 16.29 -27.59 58.95
N ASP A 3 17.15 -26.72 58.47
CA ASP A 3 17.16 -25.27 58.57
C ASP A 3 15.90 -24.56 58.07
N GLY A 4 15.57 -23.48 58.78
CA GLY A 4 14.64 -22.46 58.33
C GLY A 4 15.27 -21.60 57.24
N PHE A 5 14.61 -21.52 56.09
CA PHE A 5 14.92 -20.53 55.06
C PHE A 5 14.49 -19.15 55.56
N GLN A 6 15.46 -18.36 56.01
CA GLN A 6 15.32 -16.94 56.30
C GLN A 6 15.07 -16.20 54.97
N LYS A 7 13.89 -15.59 54.81
CA LYS A 7 13.63 -14.64 53.73
C LYS A 7 14.55 -13.43 53.92
N MET A 8 15.60 -13.33 53.11
CA MET A 8 16.37 -12.10 52.98
C MET A 8 15.52 -11.06 52.24
N ASN A 9 14.87 -10.17 52.99
CA ASN A 9 14.37 -8.91 52.46
C ASN A 9 15.57 -7.98 52.24
N PHE A 10 16.00 -7.82 51.00
CA PHE A 10 16.90 -6.74 50.62
C PHE A 10 16.08 -5.44 50.56
N ASP A 11 15.98 -4.77 51.70
CA ASP A 11 15.44 -3.41 51.79
C ASP A 11 16.54 -2.45 51.30
N ILE A 12 16.65 -2.29 49.98
CA ILE A 12 17.56 -1.30 49.38
C ILE A 12 16.93 0.08 49.62
N SER A 13 17.18 0.64 50.80
CA SER A 13 16.76 2.00 51.12
C SER A 13 17.57 3.01 50.30
N LEU A 14 16.88 3.91 49.61
CA LEU A 14 17.51 5.00 48.86
C LEU A 14 18.30 5.90 49.81
N SER A 15 19.48 6.36 49.39
CA SER A 15 20.23 7.38 50.14
C SER A 15 19.46 8.71 50.16
N ASP A 16 19.72 9.57 51.15
CA ASP A 16 19.00 10.85 51.25
C ASP A 16 19.24 11.75 50.02
N ALA A 17 20.43 11.67 49.42
CA ALA A 17 20.72 12.32 48.14
C ALA A 17 19.87 11.77 46.97
N GLN A 18 19.62 10.45 46.94
CA GLN A 18 18.75 9.84 45.92
C GLN A 18 17.27 10.20 46.14
N LYS A 19 16.82 10.30 47.39
CA LYS A 19 15.46 10.76 47.73
C LYS A 19 15.23 12.20 47.30
N GLU A 20 16.19 13.08 47.56
CA GLU A 20 16.08 14.50 47.20
C GLU A 20 16.05 14.68 45.68
N LYS A 21 16.95 14.02 44.94
CA LYS A 21 16.95 14.01 43.47
C LYS A 21 15.62 13.53 42.88
N THR A 22 14.98 12.56 43.54
CA THR A 22 13.68 12.04 43.10
C THR A 22 12.56 13.07 43.34
N ARG A 23 12.58 13.81 44.46
CA ARG A 23 11.61 14.89 44.74
C ARG A 23 11.73 16.05 43.77
N GLU A 24 12.97 16.46 43.46
CA GLU A 24 13.24 17.51 42.47
C GLU A 24 12.68 17.11 41.10
N LEU A 25 12.95 15.88 40.66
CA LEU A 25 12.44 15.35 39.39
C LEU A 25 10.91 15.33 39.35
N CYS A 26 10.25 14.87 40.42
CA CYS A 26 8.79 14.91 40.51
C CYS A 26 8.24 16.33 40.34
N THR A 27 8.88 17.32 40.96
CA THR A 27 8.48 18.73 40.89
C THR A 27 8.65 19.31 39.49
N GLN A 28 9.73 18.91 38.78
CA GLN A 28 9.95 19.28 37.39
C GLN A 28 8.89 18.67 36.48
N LEU A 29 8.63 17.36 36.60
CA LEU A 29 7.64 16.63 35.79
C LEU A 29 6.22 17.15 35.99
N GLN A 30 5.85 17.63 37.18
CA GLN A 30 4.54 18.26 37.43
C GLN A 30 4.31 19.54 36.61
N LYS A 31 5.38 20.22 36.17
CA LYS A 31 5.32 21.43 35.36
C LYS A 31 5.55 21.18 33.87
N ASP A 32 5.85 19.95 33.49
CA ASP A 32 6.17 19.58 32.12
C ASP A 32 4.90 19.49 31.26
N PRO A 33 4.84 20.17 30.10
CA PRO A 33 3.65 20.18 29.25
C PRO A 33 3.29 18.81 28.67
N ASP A 34 4.27 17.93 28.42
CA ASP A 34 4.01 16.58 27.92
C ASP A 34 3.40 15.70 29.03
N VAL A 35 3.84 15.87 30.28
CA VAL A 35 3.24 15.19 31.43
C VAL A 35 1.83 15.69 31.69
N ALA A 36 1.57 16.98 31.53
CA ALA A 36 0.21 17.52 31.58
C ALA A 36 -0.70 16.87 30.51
N TYR A 37 -0.18 16.65 29.29
CA TYR A 37 -0.89 15.93 28.23
C TYR A 37 -1.21 14.47 28.60
N LEU A 38 -0.28 13.74 29.23
CA LEU A 38 -0.55 12.37 29.73
C LEU A 38 -1.72 12.34 30.71
N ILE A 39 -1.77 13.30 31.63
CA ILE A 39 -2.82 13.36 32.65
C ILE A 39 -4.16 13.70 32.02
N GLN A 40 -4.21 14.75 31.20
CA GLN A 40 -5.45 15.29 30.66
C GLN A 40 -6.06 14.42 29.56
N HIS A 41 -5.24 13.87 28.67
CA HIS A 41 -5.72 13.22 27.45
C HIS A 41 -5.54 11.70 27.43
N LYS A 42 -4.69 11.15 28.31
CA LYS A 42 -4.45 9.71 28.41
C LYS A 42 -4.87 9.08 29.72
N GLY A 43 -5.51 9.85 30.61
CA GLY A 43 -6.04 9.34 31.87
C GLY A 43 -4.98 8.79 32.81
N VAL A 44 -3.72 9.23 32.68
CA VAL A 44 -2.64 8.84 33.60
C VAL A 44 -2.83 9.60 34.92
N PRO A 45 -3.03 8.94 36.07
CA PRO A 45 -3.19 9.64 37.34
C PRO A 45 -1.95 10.43 37.73
N ALA A 46 -2.13 11.66 38.24
CA ALA A 46 -1.02 12.51 38.68
C ALA A 46 -0.18 11.88 39.81
N SER A 47 -0.78 10.98 40.60
CA SER A 47 -0.07 10.20 41.64
C SER A 47 1.06 9.33 41.07
N LEU A 48 0.96 8.92 39.81
CA LEU A 48 1.99 8.10 39.16
C LEU A 48 3.29 8.88 38.91
N ILE A 49 3.28 10.21 38.95
CA ILE A 49 4.51 11.02 38.90
C ILE A 49 5.40 10.67 40.08
N GLN A 50 4.83 10.53 41.27
CA GLN A 50 5.58 10.17 42.48
C GLN A 50 5.97 8.70 42.49
N GLN A 51 5.14 7.83 41.93
CA GLN A 51 5.38 6.38 41.91
C GLN A 51 6.44 5.97 40.88
N TYR A 52 6.47 6.62 39.71
CA TYR A 52 7.32 6.25 38.58
C TYR A 52 8.02 7.46 37.90
N PRO A 53 8.69 8.35 38.64
CA PRO A 53 9.23 9.60 38.08
C PRO A 53 10.28 9.35 36.99
N TRP A 54 11.20 8.40 37.20
CA TRP A 54 12.24 8.07 36.23
C TRP A 54 11.67 7.49 34.92
N ARG A 55 10.58 6.72 35.00
CA ARG A 55 9.92 6.16 33.80
C ARG A 55 9.26 7.25 32.97
N ILE A 56 8.62 8.21 33.64
CA ILE A 56 7.98 9.36 32.98
C ILE A 56 9.05 10.30 32.41
N HIS A 57 10.14 10.52 33.13
CA HIS A 57 11.26 11.31 32.63
C HIS A 57 11.90 10.71 31.37
N ASP A 58 12.18 9.40 31.37
CA ASP A 58 12.70 8.67 30.20
C ASP A 58 11.74 8.78 29.00
N TRP A 59 10.44 8.71 29.25
CA TRP A 59 9.43 8.96 28.21
C TRP A 59 9.49 10.39 27.65
N CYS A 60 9.57 11.43 28.50
CA CYS A 60 9.69 12.82 28.05
C CYS A 60 10.92 13.01 27.14
N GLN A 61 12.07 12.43 27.53
CA GLN A 61 13.29 12.45 26.72
C GLN A 61 13.10 11.71 25.38
N GLY A 62 12.40 10.58 25.39
CA GLY A 62 12.08 9.80 24.19
C GLY A 62 11.19 10.54 23.18
N ILE A 63 10.23 11.33 23.66
CA ILE A 63 9.31 12.09 22.78
C ILE A 63 9.83 13.48 22.38
N ALA A 64 10.86 14.01 23.03
CA ALA A 64 11.43 15.33 22.72
C ALA A 64 11.83 15.47 21.23
N ALA A 65 12.29 14.37 20.60
CA ALA A 65 12.60 14.33 19.17
C ALA A 65 11.36 14.56 18.26
N CYS A 66 10.14 14.44 18.77
CA CYS A 66 8.89 14.57 18.03
C CYS A 66 8.29 15.99 18.05
N HIS A 67 8.66 16.86 19.00
CA HIS A 67 8.01 18.18 19.19
C HIS A 67 7.99 19.04 17.92
N ASN A 68 9.08 19.01 17.14
CA ASN A 68 9.22 19.77 15.90
C ASN A 68 9.32 18.86 14.66
N CYS A 69 8.72 17.67 14.73
CA CYS A 69 8.74 16.73 13.61
C CYS A 69 7.93 17.28 12.42
N LYS A 70 8.56 17.33 11.25
CA LYS A 70 8.00 17.86 9.99
C LYS A 70 7.37 16.80 9.09
N GLY A 71 7.52 15.51 9.41
CA GLY A 71 7.01 14.41 8.60
C GLY A 71 7.79 13.12 8.83
N LEU A 72 7.36 12.05 8.15
CA LEU A 72 8.00 10.74 8.29
C LEU A 72 9.44 10.73 7.76
N ASP A 73 9.73 11.49 6.70
CA ASP A 73 11.08 11.56 6.11
C ASP A 73 12.10 12.30 6.98
N HIS A 74 11.61 13.09 7.94
CA HIS A 74 12.43 13.80 8.94
C HIS A 74 12.34 13.15 10.33
N CYS A 75 11.78 11.94 10.42
CA CYS A 75 11.60 11.26 11.69
C CYS A 75 12.94 10.84 12.29
N ARG A 76 13.17 11.21 13.56
CA ARG A 76 14.39 10.88 14.32
C ARG A 76 14.20 9.75 15.33
N GLN A 77 13.04 9.11 15.33
CA GLN A 77 12.76 7.97 16.21
C GLN A 77 13.48 6.72 15.72
N LYS A 78 13.73 5.77 16.63
CA LYS A 78 14.38 4.48 16.32
C LYS A 78 13.63 3.71 15.22
N LYS A 79 12.29 3.77 15.24
CA LYS A 79 11.42 3.23 14.22
C LYS A 79 10.63 4.38 13.60
N THR A 80 10.84 4.65 12.32
CA THR A 80 10.20 5.76 11.60
C THR A 80 8.69 5.79 11.82
N GLY A 81 8.19 6.90 12.35
CA GLY A 81 6.77 7.14 12.60
C GLY A 81 6.21 6.52 13.89
N TYR A 82 7.04 5.85 14.69
CA TYR A 82 6.64 5.27 15.97
C TYR A 82 7.52 5.80 17.10
N TYR A 83 7.00 5.85 18.32
CA TYR A 83 7.74 6.24 19.50
C TYR A 83 7.31 5.39 20.70
N ASP A 84 8.19 5.27 21.69
CA ASP A 84 7.89 4.62 22.95
C ASP A 84 7.01 5.56 23.78
N ASP A 85 5.81 5.10 24.10
CA ASP A 85 4.75 5.88 24.71
C ASP A 85 4.33 5.28 26.05
N LEU A 86 3.57 6.03 26.85
CA LEU A 86 2.98 5.56 28.09
C LEU A 86 1.45 5.40 27.95
N MET A 87 0.95 4.27 28.44
CA MET A 87 -0.47 3.93 28.53
C MET A 87 -0.81 3.53 29.97
N TYR A 88 -2.01 3.89 30.41
CA TYR A 88 -2.53 3.51 31.73
C TYR A 88 -3.86 2.77 31.58
N ASP A 89 -3.89 1.52 32.02
CA ASP A 89 -5.05 0.61 32.03
C ASP A 89 -5.28 0.01 33.44
N GLY A 90 -4.82 0.73 34.47
CA GLY A 90 -4.67 0.24 35.84
C GLY A 90 -3.21 0.07 36.24
N ILE A 91 -2.32 -0.19 35.27
CA ILE A 91 -0.87 -0.22 35.44
C ILE A 91 -0.23 0.73 34.42
N LEU A 92 0.85 1.43 34.80
CA LEU A 92 1.60 2.28 33.88
C LEU A 92 2.54 1.44 33.01
N GLN A 93 2.21 1.32 31.73
CA GLN A 93 2.93 0.46 30.79
C GLN A 93 3.60 1.26 29.67
N LYS A 94 4.76 0.79 29.20
CA LYS A 94 5.38 1.28 27.97
C LYS A 94 4.76 0.59 26.77
N VAL A 95 4.33 1.35 25.77
CA VAL A 95 3.72 0.84 24.53
C VAL A 95 4.33 1.54 23.33
N VAL A 96 4.43 0.86 22.18
CA VAL A 96 4.88 1.50 20.94
C VAL A 96 3.68 2.14 20.25
N SER A 97 3.68 3.46 20.10
CA SER A 97 2.56 4.20 19.49
C SER A 97 2.96 4.88 18.18
N PRO A 98 2.08 4.91 17.16
CA PRO A 98 2.31 5.70 15.96
C PRO A 98 2.16 7.19 16.25
N CYS A 99 3.05 8.01 15.70
CA CYS A 99 2.93 9.47 15.74
C CYS A 99 1.81 9.97 14.82
N ARG A 100 1.45 11.25 14.90
CA ARG A 100 0.38 11.86 14.07
C ARG A 100 0.53 11.60 12.57
N PHE A 101 1.76 11.68 12.04
CA PHE A 101 2.03 11.45 10.62
C PHE A 101 1.86 9.97 10.23
N MET A 102 2.29 9.06 11.11
CA MET A 102 2.08 7.63 10.88
C MET A 102 0.61 7.25 11.01
N LYS A 103 -0.13 7.83 11.97
CA LYS A 103 -1.58 7.65 12.07
C LYS A 103 -2.30 8.09 10.80
N GLU A 104 -1.95 9.25 10.26
CA GLU A 104 -2.53 9.74 9.00
C GLU A 104 -2.17 8.81 7.83
N LYS A 105 -0.92 8.37 7.72
CA LYS A 105 -0.52 7.39 6.71
C LYS A 105 -1.29 6.06 6.83
N LEU A 106 -1.39 5.51 8.04
CA LEU A 106 -2.13 4.27 8.30
C LEU A 106 -3.61 4.42 7.94
N LYS A 107 -4.20 5.59 8.19
CA LYS A 107 -5.58 5.91 7.80
C LYS A 107 -5.74 5.98 6.28
N GLN A 108 -4.79 6.62 5.58
CA GLN A 108 -4.79 6.69 4.11
C GLN A 108 -4.57 5.34 3.43
N GLU A 109 -3.90 4.41 4.11
CA GLU A 109 -3.62 3.05 3.65
C GLU A 109 -4.57 2.00 4.27
N GLU A 110 -5.59 2.42 5.03
CA GLU A 110 -6.50 1.50 5.73
C GLU A 110 -7.22 0.55 4.75
N HIS A 111 -7.55 1.04 3.55
CA HIS A 111 -8.20 0.25 2.52
C HIS A 111 -7.33 -0.91 2.02
N LEU A 112 -6.00 -0.86 2.20
CA LEU A 112 -5.10 -1.91 1.73
C LEU A 112 -5.38 -3.28 2.35
N GLN A 113 -6.04 -3.34 3.52
CA GLN A 113 -6.48 -4.59 4.15
C GLN A 113 -7.51 -5.38 3.32
N TYR A 114 -8.13 -4.75 2.32
CA TYR A 114 -9.09 -5.40 1.41
C TYR A 114 -8.42 -6.05 0.20
N PHE A 115 -7.10 -5.88 0.01
CA PHE A 115 -6.38 -6.56 -1.05
C PHE A 115 -6.05 -8.01 -0.66
N LEU A 116 -6.35 -8.96 -1.55
CA LEU A 116 -5.88 -10.33 -1.43
C LEU A 116 -4.45 -10.50 -1.99
N ILE A 117 -4.12 -9.70 -3.01
CA ILE A 117 -2.81 -9.59 -3.65
C ILE A 117 -2.64 -8.11 -4.02
N ASN A 118 -1.47 -7.53 -3.75
CA ASN A 118 -1.20 -6.13 -4.04
C ASN A 118 0.26 -5.95 -4.50
N ASP A 119 0.44 -6.08 -5.81
CA ASP A 119 1.73 -5.88 -6.48
C ASP A 119 1.97 -4.40 -6.83
N MET A 120 1.11 -3.47 -6.40
CA MET A 120 1.31 -2.06 -6.71
C MET A 120 2.58 -1.48 -6.07
N PRO A 121 3.36 -0.69 -6.82
CA PRO A 121 4.37 0.20 -6.26
C PRO A 121 3.76 1.08 -5.16
N LYS A 122 4.57 1.41 -4.13
CA LYS A 122 4.09 2.14 -2.95
C LYS A 122 3.41 3.47 -3.31
N GLN A 123 3.88 4.14 -4.36
CA GLN A 123 3.38 5.42 -4.85
C GLN A 123 1.95 5.32 -5.40
N LEU A 124 1.50 4.14 -5.83
CA LEU A 124 0.16 3.93 -6.40
C LEU A 124 -0.86 3.47 -5.37
N ARG A 125 -0.46 3.12 -4.14
CA ARG A 125 -1.33 2.52 -3.12
C ARG A 125 -2.42 3.45 -2.57
N THR A 126 -2.26 4.75 -2.75
CA THR A 126 -3.21 5.76 -2.27
C THR A 126 -3.90 6.53 -3.40
N VAL A 127 -3.61 6.19 -4.66
CA VAL A 127 -4.27 6.81 -5.82
C VAL A 127 -5.76 6.43 -5.85
N GLY A 128 -6.64 7.34 -6.26
CA GLY A 128 -8.06 7.08 -6.51
C GLY A 128 -8.58 7.96 -7.64
N PHE A 129 -9.80 7.73 -8.14
CA PHE A 129 -10.32 8.56 -9.24
C PHE A 129 -10.44 10.03 -8.86
N ALA A 130 -10.76 10.32 -7.59
CA ALA A 130 -10.89 11.68 -7.08
C ALA A 130 -9.55 12.44 -7.00
N SER A 131 -8.39 11.74 -7.00
CA SER A 131 -7.08 12.39 -6.97
C SER A 131 -6.52 12.70 -8.37
N ILE A 132 -7.22 12.27 -9.43
CA ILE A 132 -6.76 12.48 -10.82
C ILE A 132 -7.21 13.87 -11.27
N ALA A 133 -6.24 14.78 -11.44
CA ALA A 133 -6.51 16.10 -11.99
C ALA A 133 -6.87 15.96 -13.47
N ALA A 134 -8.14 16.20 -13.81
CA ALA A 134 -8.60 16.25 -15.20
C ALA A 134 -8.31 17.61 -15.86
N ASP A 135 -8.09 18.65 -15.04
CA ASP A 135 -7.84 20.01 -15.51
C ASP A 135 -6.49 20.10 -16.23
N GLY A 136 -6.52 20.54 -17.50
CA GLY A 136 -5.32 20.67 -18.33
C GLY A 136 -4.86 19.40 -19.05
N GLU A 137 -5.61 18.30 -18.90
CA GLU A 137 -5.40 17.08 -19.71
C GLU A 137 -6.16 17.15 -21.05
N ASP A 138 -5.70 16.38 -22.03
CA ASP A 138 -6.35 16.28 -23.34
C ASP A 138 -7.76 15.68 -23.18
N GLY A 139 -8.73 16.17 -23.96
CA GLY A 139 -10.09 15.62 -24.03
C GLY A 139 -10.14 14.12 -24.31
N ALA A 140 -9.15 13.57 -25.05
CA ALA A 140 -9.03 12.12 -25.25
C ALA A 140 -8.80 11.37 -23.92
N TYR A 141 -7.90 11.87 -23.05
CA TYR A 141 -7.63 11.28 -21.75
C TYR A 141 -8.85 11.40 -20.83
N VAL A 142 -9.49 12.57 -20.79
CA VAL A 142 -10.69 12.83 -19.98
C VAL A 142 -11.83 11.89 -20.37
N SER A 143 -12.00 11.63 -21.67
CA SER A 143 -12.99 10.66 -22.18
C SER A 143 -12.72 9.22 -21.72
N VAL A 144 -11.45 8.79 -21.72
CA VAL A 144 -11.07 7.46 -21.19
C VAL A 144 -11.24 7.40 -19.67
N LEU A 145 -10.85 8.43 -18.93
CA LEU A 145 -11.07 8.53 -17.49
C LEU A 145 -12.57 8.43 -17.14
N ALA A 146 -13.42 9.16 -17.87
CA ALA A 146 -14.87 9.08 -17.69
C ALA A 146 -15.41 7.67 -17.97
N SER A 147 -14.95 7.03 -19.05
CA SER A 147 -15.29 5.63 -19.39
C SER A 147 -14.86 4.66 -18.27
N CYS A 148 -13.66 4.85 -17.71
CA CYS A 148 -13.16 4.05 -16.58
C CYS A 148 -14.04 4.23 -15.33
N MET A 149 -14.40 5.47 -15.00
CA MET A 149 -15.29 5.74 -13.86
C MET A 149 -16.69 5.13 -14.06
N GLU A 150 -17.22 5.17 -15.28
CA GLU A 150 -18.48 4.52 -15.63
C GLU A 150 -18.38 3.00 -15.50
N ALA A 151 -17.37 2.37 -16.08
CA ALA A 151 -17.14 0.93 -15.98
C ALA A 151 -16.98 0.46 -14.54
N PHE A 152 -16.24 1.24 -13.72
CA PHE A 152 -16.07 0.94 -12.30
C PHE A 152 -17.41 0.99 -11.53
N ARG A 153 -18.25 1.99 -11.80
CA ARG A 153 -19.61 2.09 -11.21
C ARG A 153 -20.51 0.95 -11.69
N GLY A 154 -20.42 0.59 -12.97
CA GLY A 154 -21.18 -0.49 -13.60
C GLY A 154 -20.66 -1.89 -13.28
N GLN A 155 -19.56 -2.02 -12.53
CA GLN A 155 -18.89 -3.31 -12.25
C GLN A 155 -18.54 -4.09 -13.53
N THR A 156 -18.06 -3.39 -14.56
CA THR A 156 -17.60 -3.99 -15.82
C THR A 156 -16.09 -3.90 -15.99
N GLY A 157 -15.54 -4.72 -16.89
CA GLY A 157 -14.12 -4.73 -17.21
C GLY A 157 -13.69 -3.61 -18.17
N VAL A 158 -12.41 -3.27 -18.11
CA VAL A 158 -11.77 -2.35 -19.05
C VAL A 158 -10.44 -2.92 -19.47
N TYR A 159 -10.16 -2.91 -20.77
CA TYR A 159 -8.85 -3.20 -21.34
C TYR A 159 -8.22 -1.87 -21.81
N LEU A 160 -7.24 -1.39 -21.07
CA LEU A 160 -6.49 -0.17 -21.37
C LEU A 160 -5.20 -0.51 -22.11
N TYR A 161 -5.02 0.03 -23.30
CA TYR A 161 -3.77 -0.14 -24.04
C TYR A 161 -3.22 1.17 -24.61
N GLY A 162 -1.93 1.19 -24.95
CA GLY A 162 -1.24 2.35 -25.50
C GLY A 162 0.22 2.39 -25.11
N HIS A 163 0.94 3.45 -25.46
CA HIS A 163 2.37 3.57 -25.18
C HIS A 163 2.71 3.60 -23.68
N MET A 164 3.99 3.34 -23.36
CA MET A 164 4.48 3.41 -21.98
C MET A 164 4.31 4.82 -21.42
N GLY A 165 3.95 4.91 -20.13
CA GLY A 165 3.82 6.21 -19.45
C GLY A 165 2.52 6.97 -19.70
N THR A 166 1.57 6.45 -20.51
CA THR A 166 0.30 7.16 -20.78
C THR A 166 -0.69 7.17 -19.61
N GLY A 167 -0.44 6.39 -18.55
CA GLY A 167 -1.25 6.38 -17.31
C GLY A 167 -2.19 5.18 -17.14
N LYS A 168 -2.05 4.12 -17.94
CA LYS A 168 -2.89 2.91 -17.88
C LYS A 168 -2.90 2.27 -16.48
N THR A 169 -1.70 1.96 -15.97
CA THR A 169 -1.48 1.40 -14.62
C THR A 169 -2.03 2.32 -13.53
N TYR A 170 -1.90 3.64 -13.70
CA TYR A 170 -2.40 4.63 -12.75
C TYR A 170 -3.94 4.61 -12.66
N LEU A 171 -4.63 4.57 -13.81
CA LEU A 171 -6.10 4.45 -13.86
C LEU A 171 -6.59 3.11 -13.28
N ALA A 172 -5.88 2.02 -13.58
CA ALA A 172 -6.24 0.70 -13.06
C ALA A 172 -6.00 0.60 -11.54
N ALA A 173 -4.91 1.16 -11.04
CA ALA A 173 -4.62 1.27 -9.61
C ALA A 173 -5.68 2.13 -8.89
N ALA A 174 -6.08 3.25 -9.48
CA ALA A 174 -7.16 4.10 -8.97
C ALA A 174 -8.46 3.30 -8.77
N ALA A 175 -8.86 2.52 -9.77
CA ALA A 175 -10.05 1.67 -9.69
C ALA A 175 -9.96 0.62 -8.58
N CYS A 176 -8.81 -0.06 -8.48
CA CYS A 176 -8.60 -1.11 -7.49
C CYS A 176 -8.58 -0.56 -6.05
N ASN A 177 -7.91 0.58 -5.84
CA ASN A 177 -7.94 1.28 -4.54
C ASN A 177 -9.34 1.77 -4.18
N ASP A 178 -10.11 2.30 -5.14
CA ASP A 178 -11.48 2.74 -4.89
C ASP A 178 -12.41 1.55 -4.58
N ALA A 179 -12.19 0.37 -5.18
CA ALA A 179 -12.87 -0.87 -4.79
C ALA A 179 -12.57 -1.23 -3.32
N ALA A 180 -11.30 -1.21 -2.94
CA ALA A 180 -10.86 -1.48 -1.58
C ALA A 180 -11.40 -0.46 -0.56
N ARG A 181 -11.48 0.84 -0.92
CA ARG A 181 -12.09 1.89 -0.08
C ARG A 181 -13.59 1.65 0.14
N ARG A 182 -14.26 1.00 -0.81
CA ARG A 182 -15.64 0.51 -0.66
C ARG A 182 -15.73 -0.81 0.12
N LYS A 183 -14.64 -1.24 0.76
CA LYS A 183 -14.53 -2.49 1.53
C LYS A 183 -14.75 -3.76 0.68
N GLN A 184 -14.65 -3.64 -0.64
CA GLN A 184 -14.72 -4.77 -1.56
C GLN A 184 -13.35 -5.44 -1.63
N LYS A 185 -13.31 -6.77 -1.54
CA LYS A 185 -12.07 -7.52 -1.74
C LYS A 185 -11.60 -7.38 -3.19
N CYS A 186 -10.32 -7.08 -3.36
CA CYS A 186 -9.73 -6.86 -4.68
C CYS A 186 -8.33 -7.46 -4.79
N ALA A 187 -7.82 -7.57 -6.01
CA ALA A 187 -6.44 -7.92 -6.27
C ALA A 187 -5.88 -7.04 -7.37
N PHE A 188 -4.65 -6.60 -7.18
CA PHE A 188 -3.85 -5.95 -8.22
C PHE A 188 -2.60 -6.79 -8.41
N VAL A 189 -2.42 -7.32 -9.62
CA VAL A 189 -1.24 -8.13 -9.97
C VAL A 189 -0.49 -7.50 -11.12
N TYR A 190 0.83 -7.42 -10.97
CA TYR A 190 1.72 -7.17 -12.10
C TYR A 190 1.95 -8.52 -12.77
N TRP A 191 1.44 -8.66 -13.99
CA TRP A 191 1.23 -9.96 -14.60
C TRP A 191 2.52 -10.77 -14.81
N PRO A 192 3.64 -10.18 -15.29
CA PRO A 192 4.90 -10.91 -15.44
C PRO A 192 5.40 -11.54 -14.12
N ASP A 193 5.40 -10.78 -13.03
CA ASP A 193 5.84 -11.27 -11.72
C ASP A 193 4.87 -12.31 -11.16
N CYS A 194 3.57 -12.11 -11.35
CA CYS A 194 2.53 -13.03 -10.90
C CYS A 194 2.67 -14.42 -11.57
N VAL A 195 2.93 -14.45 -12.88
CA VAL A 195 3.23 -15.67 -13.61
C VAL A 195 4.50 -16.33 -13.09
N GLN A 196 5.57 -15.56 -12.89
CA GLN A 196 6.84 -16.10 -12.39
C GLN A 196 6.68 -16.74 -11.00
N ARG A 197 5.97 -16.07 -10.08
CA ARG A 197 5.67 -16.62 -8.74
C ARG A 197 4.89 -17.92 -8.82
N MET A 198 3.87 -17.99 -9.67
CA MET A 198 3.09 -19.20 -9.86
C MET A 198 3.91 -20.35 -10.48
N VAL A 199 4.84 -20.06 -11.40
CA VAL A 199 5.77 -21.07 -11.93
C VAL A 199 6.67 -21.62 -10.84
N THR A 200 7.25 -20.75 -10.00
CA THR A 200 8.09 -21.19 -8.88
C THR A 200 7.31 -22.01 -7.83
N GLY A 201 6.02 -21.70 -7.65
CA GLY A 201 5.14 -22.42 -6.72
C GLY A 201 4.52 -23.71 -7.27
N ILE A 202 4.92 -24.20 -8.45
CA ILE A 202 4.37 -25.43 -9.05
C ILE A 202 4.67 -26.64 -8.16
N ASP A 203 5.94 -26.83 -7.80
CA ASP A 203 6.40 -28.02 -7.08
C ASP A 203 5.83 -28.09 -5.65
N SER A 204 5.67 -26.94 -4.99
CA SER A 204 5.05 -26.83 -3.67
C SER A 204 3.51 -26.88 -3.72
N GLY A 205 2.91 -26.68 -4.89
CA GLY A 205 1.46 -26.58 -5.08
C GLY A 205 0.86 -25.24 -4.60
N GLU A 206 1.67 -24.31 -4.09
CA GLU A 206 1.25 -23.01 -3.58
C GLU A 206 0.60 -22.13 -4.65
N TYR A 207 0.98 -22.31 -5.92
CA TYR A 207 0.40 -21.57 -7.05
C TYR A 207 -1.13 -21.70 -7.12
N ARG A 208 -1.70 -22.81 -6.63
CA ARG A 208 -3.15 -23.04 -6.63
C ARG A 208 -3.88 -22.02 -5.76
N ILE A 209 -3.27 -21.59 -4.65
CA ILE A 209 -3.88 -20.59 -3.77
C ILE A 209 -3.96 -19.24 -4.48
N GLU A 210 -2.89 -18.84 -5.17
CA GLU A 210 -2.86 -17.60 -5.95
C GLU A 210 -3.85 -17.69 -7.13
N LEU A 211 -3.87 -18.81 -7.85
CA LEU A 211 -4.81 -19.06 -8.94
C LEU A 211 -6.27 -18.93 -8.50
N GLU A 212 -6.65 -19.53 -7.38
CA GLU A 212 -8.02 -19.45 -6.84
C GLU A 212 -8.38 -18.02 -6.40
N ARG A 213 -7.44 -17.27 -5.82
CA ARG A 213 -7.64 -15.84 -5.52
C ARG A 213 -7.93 -15.05 -6.79
N LEU A 214 -7.17 -15.26 -7.87
CA LEU A 214 -7.39 -14.56 -9.14
C LEU A 214 -8.73 -14.93 -9.78
N LYS A 215 -9.14 -16.20 -9.74
CA LYS A 215 -10.43 -16.64 -10.28
C LYS A 215 -11.62 -15.96 -9.61
N PHE A 216 -11.59 -15.80 -8.27
CA PHE A 216 -12.80 -15.49 -7.51
C PHE A 216 -12.76 -14.18 -6.73
N VAL A 217 -11.66 -13.43 -6.76
CA VAL A 217 -11.64 -12.10 -6.14
C VAL A 217 -12.68 -11.18 -6.79
N PRO A 218 -13.50 -10.46 -6.01
CA PRO A 218 -14.60 -9.65 -6.54
C PRO A 218 -14.18 -8.61 -7.58
N PHE A 219 -12.98 -8.01 -7.44
CA PHE A 219 -12.43 -7.06 -8.41
C PHE A 219 -10.96 -7.39 -8.68
N LEU A 220 -10.58 -7.57 -9.95
CA LEU A 220 -9.22 -7.93 -10.34
C LEU A 220 -8.66 -6.91 -11.32
N VAL A 221 -7.43 -6.47 -11.09
CA VAL A 221 -6.58 -5.80 -12.08
C VAL A 221 -5.42 -6.72 -12.44
N ILE A 222 -5.26 -6.99 -13.74
CA ILE A 222 -4.10 -7.62 -14.35
C ILE A 222 -3.32 -6.53 -15.09
N ASP A 223 -2.23 -6.07 -14.49
CA ASP A 223 -1.40 -4.99 -15.02
C ASP A 223 -0.29 -5.54 -15.92
N ASP A 224 -0.10 -4.87 -17.05
CA ASP A 224 0.93 -5.13 -18.08
C ASP A 224 0.87 -6.55 -18.69
N ILE A 225 -0.33 -6.98 -19.08
CA ILE A 225 -0.52 -8.24 -19.82
C ILE A 225 0.13 -8.13 -21.21
N GLY A 226 0.86 -9.16 -21.64
CA GLY A 226 1.64 -9.16 -22.87
C GLY A 226 3.11 -8.75 -22.70
N ALA A 227 3.54 -8.41 -21.47
CA ALA A 227 4.95 -8.18 -21.17
C ALA A 227 5.69 -9.45 -20.70
N GLU A 228 4.96 -10.53 -20.39
CA GLU A 228 5.51 -11.79 -19.94
C GLU A 228 6.08 -12.64 -21.08
N ALA A 229 6.97 -13.59 -20.75
CA ALA A 229 7.30 -14.64 -21.68
C ALA A 229 6.13 -15.64 -21.78
N VAL A 230 5.53 -15.78 -22.97
CA VAL A 230 4.46 -16.76 -23.18
C VAL A 230 4.99 -18.17 -23.13
N THR A 231 4.43 -18.99 -22.25
CA THR A 231 4.64 -20.43 -22.21
C THR A 231 3.30 -21.13 -22.39
N GLN A 232 3.29 -22.35 -22.92
CA GLN A 232 2.04 -23.10 -23.03
C GLN A 232 1.39 -23.28 -21.64
N TRP A 233 2.21 -23.42 -20.60
CA TRP A 233 1.74 -23.60 -19.24
C TRP A 233 1.07 -22.34 -18.67
N ASN A 234 1.72 -21.18 -18.69
CA ASN A 234 1.11 -19.95 -18.13
C ASN A 234 -0.16 -19.56 -18.88
N ARG A 235 -0.19 -19.73 -20.20
CA ARG A 235 -1.34 -19.41 -21.03
C ARG A 235 -2.52 -20.36 -20.78
N ASP A 236 -2.28 -21.68 -20.83
CA ASP A 236 -3.34 -22.69 -20.84
C ASP A 236 -3.75 -23.12 -19.41
N GLN A 237 -2.86 -23.05 -18.42
CA GLN A 237 -3.10 -23.53 -17.05
C GLN A 237 -3.33 -22.41 -16.03
N ILE A 238 -2.92 -21.17 -16.33
CA ILE A 238 -3.18 -20.01 -15.45
C ILE A 238 -4.18 -19.07 -16.10
N LEU A 239 -3.79 -18.39 -17.19
CA LEU A 239 -4.56 -17.28 -17.73
C LEU A 239 -5.95 -17.73 -18.18
N LEU A 240 -6.03 -18.76 -19.02
CA LEU A 240 -7.31 -19.22 -19.57
C LEU A 240 -8.29 -19.71 -18.47
N PRO A 241 -7.87 -20.51 -17.46
CA PRO A 241 -8.72 -20.84 -16.32
C PRO A 241 -9.19 -19.62 -15.50
N VAL A 242 -8.34 -18.62 -15.28
CA VAL A 242 -8.74 -17.36 -14.61
C VAL A 242 -9.80 -16.65 -15.43
N LEU A 243 -9.57 -16.45 -16.73
CA LEU A 243 -10.52 -15.76 -17.61
C LEU A 243 -11.87 -16.48 -17.70
N ASN A 244 -11.87 -17.81 -17.81
CA ASN A 244 -13.11 -18.58 -17.88
C ASN A 244 -13.94 -18.47 -16.59
N ALA A 245 -13.32 -18.68 -15.42
CA ALA A 245 -14.02 -18.59 -14.15
C ALA A 245 -14.62 -17.19 -13.91
N ARG A 246 -13.85 -16.14 -14.25
CA ARG A 246 -14.30 -14.75 -14.11
C ARG A 246 -15.40 -14.39 -15.08
N TYR A 247 -15.33 -14.88 -16.31
CA TYR A 247 -16.37 -14.71 -17.32
C TYR A 247 -17.68 -15.37 -16.88
N GLU A 248 -17.63 -16.63 -16.43
CA GLU A 248 -18.79 -17.39 -15.95
C GLU A 248 -19.43 -16.75 -14.71
N ALA A 249 -18.61 -16.22 -13.80
CA ALA A 249 -19.07 -15.57 -12.58
C ALA A 249 -19.38 -14.06 -12.74
N HIS A 250 -19.25 -13.51 -13.96
CA HIS A 250 -19.43 -12.08 -14.25
C HIS A 250 -18.63 -11.14 -13.33
N LEU A 251 -17.37 -11.50 -13.02
CA LEU A 251 -16.52 -10.71 -12.12
C LEU A 251 -15.74 -9.63 -12.89
N PRO A 252 -15.81 -8.34 -12.47
CA PRO A 252 -15.10 -7.26 -13.15
C PRO A 252 -13.60 -7.50 -13.17
N THR A 253 -13.02 -7.40 -14.36
CA THR A 253 -11.59 -7.63 -14.59
C THR A 253 -11.04 -6.51 -15.46
N TRP A 254 -10.04 -5.82 -14.94
CA TRP A 254 -9.37 -4.74 -15.64
C TRP A 254 -8.00 -5.20 -16.08
N PHE A 255 -7.61 -4.77 -17.27
CA PHE A 255 -6.34 -5.11 -17.90
C PHE A 255 -5.63 -3.84 -18.33
N THR A 256 -4.32 -3.83 -18.22
CA THR A 256 -3.47 -2.84 -18.88
C THR A 256 -2.47 -3.56 -19.79
N SER A 257 -2.14 -2.98 -20.93
CA SER A 257 -1.16 -3.55 -21.86
C SER A 257 -0.45 -2.46 -22.67
N ASN A 258 0.75 -2.75 -23.15
CA ASN A 258 1.39 -1.94 -24.20
C ASN A 258 0.97 -2.36 -25.61
N GLU A 259 0.31 -3.50 -25.75
CA GLU A 259 -0.16 -4.08 -27.01
C GLU A 259 -1.65 -3.77 -27.20
N ASP A 260 -2.08 -3.57 -28.45
CA ASP A 260 -3.50 -3.60 -28.77
C ASP A 260 -4.03 -5.05 -28.81
N ILE A 261 -5.33 -5.23 -29.05
CA ILE A 261 -5.93 -6.57 -29.11
C ILE A 261 -5.33 -7.46 -30.23
N ALA A 262 -4.94 -6.88 -31.36
CA ALA A 262 -4.37 -7.65 -32.47
C ALA A 262 -2.93 -8.09 -32.15
N SER A 263 -2.12 -7.18 -31.61
CA SER A 263 -0.78 -7.48 -31.10
C SER A 263 -0.82 -8.51 -29.98
N LEU A 264 -1.73 -8.34 -28.99
CA LEU A 264 -1.88 -9.29 -27.88
C LEU A 264 -2.31 -10.69 -28.36
N ARG A 265 -3.16 -10.76 -29.41
CA ARG A 265 -3.50 -12.03 -30.04
C ARG A 265 -2.26 -12.69 -30.64
N ALA A 266 -1.44 -11.94 -31.37
CA ALA A 266 -0.20 -12.46 -31.95
C ALA A 266 0.78 -12.91 -30.87
N HIS A 267 0.91 -12.16 -29.78
CA HIS A 267 1.72 -12.49 -28.62
C HIS A 267 1.36 -13.88 -28.06
N PHE A 268 0.07 -14.15 -27.81
CA PHE A 268 -0.37 -15.45 -27.29
C PHE A 268 -0.41 -16.59 -28.31
N ALA A 269 -0.32 -16.29 -29.62
CA ALA A 269 -0.32 -17.30 -30.68
C ALA A 269 1.03 -18.00 -30.83
N ILE A 270 2.12 -17.39 -30.34
CA ILE A 270 3.47 -17.96 -30.41
C ILE A 270 3.62 -19.03 -29.33
N SER A 271 3.91 -20.27 -29.74
CA SER A 271 4.38 -21.31 -28.82
C SER A 271 5.91 -21.32 -28.76
N SER A 272 6.47 -21.78 -27.64
CA SER A 272 7.93 -21.98 -27.45
C SER A 272 8.59 -22.93 -28.46
N ARG A 273 7.81 -23.58 -29.33
CA ARG A 273 8.27 -24.49 -30.40
C ARG A 273 7.98 -23.97 -31.81
N GLY A 274 7.59 -22.70 -31.97
CA GLY A 274 7.34 -22.07 -33.27
C GLY A 274 6.09 -22.55 -34.02
N LYS A 275 5.24 -23.38 -33.40
CA LYS A 275 3.90 -23.67 -33.93
C LYS A 275 2.95 -22.55 -33.54
N GLU A 276 2.25 -22.01 -34.52
CA GLU A 276 1.18 -21.04 -34.33
C GLU A 276 -0.04 -21.72 -33.70
N GLU A 277 -0.42 -21.28 -32.50
CA GLU A 277 -1.60 -21.79 -31.77
C GLU A 277 -2.76 -20.77 -31.80
N ALA A 278 -3.07 -20.26 -33.00
CA ALA A 278 -4.05 -19.20 -33.23
C ALA A 278 -5.40 -19.44 -32.55
N MET A 279 -5.93 -20.67 -32.57
CA MET A 279 -7.21 -20.98 -31.91
C MET A 279 -7.18 -20.77 -30.39
N LYS A 280 -6.03 -21.01 -29.72
CA LYS A 280 -5.92 -20.82 -28.27
C LYS A 280 -5.80 -19.34 -27.92
N ALA A 281 -5.02 -18.60 -28.70
CA ALA A 281 -4.92 -17.16 -28.58
C ALA A 281 -6.28 -16.48 -28.79
N ASN A 282 -7.06 -16.93 -29.79
CA ASN A 282 -8.40 -16.41 -30.05
C ASN A 282 -9.33 -16.57 -28.84
N ARG A 283 -9.31 -17.73 -28.15
CA ARG A 283 -10.14 -17.94 -26.96
C ARG A 283 -9.83 -16.95 -25.83
N ILE A 284 -8.55 -16.65 -25.61
CA ILE A 284 -8.13 -15.67 -24.59
C ILE A 284 -8.66 -14.29 -24.94
N ILE A 285 -8.48 -13.89 -26.19
CA ILE A 285 -8.87 -12.58 -26.68
C ILE A 285 -10.40 -12.42 -26.66
N GLU A 286 -11.14 -13.44 -27.09
CA GLU A 286 -12.60 -13.48 -27.01
C GLU A 286 -13.09 -13.31 -25.56
N ARG A 287 -12.45 -13.97 -24.58
CA ARG A 287 -12.79 -13.80 -23.16
C ARG A 287 -12.52 -12.39 -22.67
N ILE A 288 -11.36 -11.81 -23.00
CA ILE A 288 -11.02 -10.43 -22.62
C ILE A 288 -12.04 -9.46 -23.23
N GLN A 289 -12.31 -9.56 -24.53
CA GLN A 289 -13.25 -8.66 -25.23
C GLN A 289 -14.69 -8.82 -24.75
N ALA A 290 -15.10 -10.02 -24.35
CA ALA A 290 -16.44 -10.25 -23.82
C ALA A 290 -16.64 -9.68 -22.40
N MET A 291 -15.56 -9.57 -21.61
CA MET A 291 -15.61 -9.01 -20.26
C MET A 291 -15.34 -7.51 -20.19
N CYS A 292 -14.69 -6.95 -21.22
CA CYS A 292 -14.09 -5.62 -21.14
C CYS A 292 -14.50 -4.70 -22.29
N SER A 293 -14.68 -3.42 -21.96
CA SER A 293 -14.60 -2.35 -22.95
C SER A 293 -13.13 -2.07 -23.29
N VAL A 294 -12.80 -2.03 -24.57
CA VAL A 294 -11.44 -1.76 -25.06
C VAL A 294 -11.25 -0.25 -25.23
N LYS A 295 -10.20 0.31 -24.61
CA LYS A 295 -9.93 1.75 -24.60
C LYS A 295 -8.44 2.01 -24.88
N ALA A 296 -8.18 2.76 -25.94
CA ALA A 296 -6.85 3.27 -26.26
C ALA A 296 -6.53 4.48 -25.39
N LEU A 297 -5.35 4.51 -24.80
CA LEU A 297 -4.83 5.61 -23.99
C LEU A 297 -3.55 6.13 -24.64
N GLU A 298 -3.71 7.15 -25.46
CA GLU A 298 -2.64 7.83 -26.18
C GLU A 298 -2.30 9.16 -25.51
N GLY A 299 -1.08 9.66 -25.72
CA GLY A 299 -0.65 10.97 -25.22
C GLY A 299 0.75 10.97 -24.61
N LYS A 300 1.09 12.09 -23.97
CA LYS A 300 2.40 12.34 -23.34
C LYS A 300 2.70 11.34 -22.22
N ASP A 301 3.99 11.08 -21.98
CA ASP A 301 4.44 10.33 -20.80
C ASP A 301 4.14 11.15 -19.53
N ARG A 302 3.40 10.57 -18.59
CA ARG A 302 2.94 11.20 -17.35
C ARG A 302 3.80 10.85 -16.13
N ARG A 303 4.82 10.00 -16.28
CA ARG A 303 5.71 9.62 -15.16
C ARG A 303 6.52 10.80 -14.61
N GLN A 304 6.72 11.84 -15.41
CA GLN A 304 7.40 13.07 -14.98
C GLN A 304 6.52 14.00 -14.12
N MET A 305 5.22 13.71 -13.93
CA MET A 305 4.29 14.55 -13.17
C MET A 305 4.01 14.07 -11.74
N VAL A 306 4.61 12.94 -11.31
CA VAL A 306 4.35 12.35 -9.98
C VAL A 306 5.19 12.98 -8.87
N ASP A 307 6.25 13.70 -9.21
CA ASP A 307 6.95 14.54 -8.24
C ASP A 307 6.38 15.96 -8.30
N GLY A 308 5.77 16.41 -7.20
CA GLY A 308 5.32 17.78 -6.97
C GLY A 308 6.44 18.83 -6.93
N THR A 309 7.52 18.62 -7.70
CA THR A 309 8.56 19.59 -8.00
C THR A 309 8.51 19.87 -9.50
N VAL A 310 7.86 20.98 -9.84
CA VAL A 310 8.00 21.62 -11.15
C VAL A 310 9.48 21.93 -11.34
N TYR A 311 10.21 21.09 -12.07
CA TYR A 311 11.46 21.51 -12.70
C TYR A 311 11.07 22.31 -13.94
N ASP A 312 10.87 23.61 -13.72
CA ASP A 312 10.70 24.59 -14.78
C ASP A 312 11.99 24.65 -15.61
N ALA A 313 11.98 24.00 -16.77
CA ALA A 313 13.06 24.05 -17.73
C ALA A 313 12.96 25.27 -18.67
N ARG A 314 12.30 26.37 -18.27
CA ARG A 314 12.22 27.62 -19.07
C ARG A 314 12.99 28.81 -18.49
N ILE A 315 13.94 28.61 -17.59
CA ILE A 315 14.88 29.67 -17.17
C ILE A 315 16.33 29.21 -17.39
N LYS A 316 16.72 29.05 -18.66
CA LYS A 316 18.11 29.19 -19.12
C LYS A 316 18.10 29.64 -20.58
N GLY A 317 18.07 30.94 -20.78
CA GLY A 317 18.20 31.52 -22.10
C GLY A 317 18.10 33.04 -22.11
N GLU A 318 18.66 33.74 -21.11
CA GLU A 318 18.76 35.20 -21.18
C GLU A 318 19.76 35.80 -20.18
N ILE A 319 20.98 35.25 -20.08
CA ILE A 319 22.16 36.04 -19.69
C ILE A 319 23.40 35.40 -20.35
N GLY A 320 24.00 36.10 -21.32
CA GLY A 320 25.35 35.81 -21.82
C GLY A 320 25.46 35.76 -23.34
N GLY A 321 25.67 36.92 -23.96
CA GLY A 321 25.96 37.10 -25.38
C GLY A 321 25.56 38.47 -25.87
#